data_AF-A0A536JTE4-F1
#
_entry.id   AF-A0A536JTE4-F1
#
_cell.length_a   1.000
_cell.length_b   1.000
_cell.length_c   1.000
_cell.angle_alpha   90.00
_cell.angle_beta   90.00
_cell.angle_gamma   90.00
#
_symmetry.space_group_name_H-M   'P 1'
#
loop_
_entity.id
_entity.type
_entity.pdbx_description
1 polymer ?
#
loop_
_entity_poly.entity_id
_entity_poly.type
_entity_poly.pdbx_seq_one_letter_code
_entity_poly.pdbx_strand_id
1 'polypeptide(L)'
;MGCGNSDWTPPSSKRPRCAGVPRIPEELHRVRQRRPVEGRPGCRRARPHRRDGLEKHWPLYERCQELGLIVLFHTGTSGIGAGQPGGQGIRIDFARPIWLDAPAAAFPDLKIIAAHFGYPWHLELLAMALHKTNINIDISGWAPRYIPTEVMRDMKGRLQDQFVFGSDYPFIQPQRCLDELQGLDIPELVLEKVLVGNGRRLLGIA
;
A
#
# COMPACT_ATOMS: atom_id res chain seq x y z
N MET A 1 -16.20 -18.57 50.73
CA MET A 1 -17.57 -18.58 50.15
C MET A 1 -18.07 -17.15 50.16
N GLY A 2 -18.48 -16.62 49.00
CA GLY A 2 -18.93 -15.24 48.84
C GLY A 2 -18.87 -14.81 47.38
N CYS A 3 -19.83 -15.29 46.57
CA CYS A 3 -20.11 -14.75 45.24
C CYS A 3 -20.87 -13.43 45.43
N GLY A 4 -20.27 -12.31 45.02
CA GLY A 4 -20.97 -11.03 44.86
C GLY A 4 -21.27 -10.81 43.38
N ASN A 5 -22.53 -11.02 42.99
CA ASN A 5 -23.04 -10.62 41.68
C ASN A 5 -23.06 -9.08 41.61
N SER A 6 -22.26 -8.51 40.72
CA SER A 6 -22.53 -7.18 40.16
C SER A 6 -23.14 -7.37 38.77
N ASP A 7 -24.44 -7.09 38.66
CA ASP A 7 -25.17 -7.02 37.40
C ASP A 7 -24.51 -5.99 36.49
N TRP A 8 -23.82 -6.47 35.45
CA TRP A 8 -23.34 -5.64 34.36
C TRP A 8 -24.19 -5.90 33.12
N THR A 9 -25.16 -5.02 32.87
CA THR A 9 -25.89 -4.95 31.59
C THR A 9 -25.07 -4.15 30.56
N PRO A 10 -24.82 -4.68 29.35
CA PRO A 10 -24.11 -3.95 28.31
C PRO A 10 -24.98 -2.79 27.77
N PRO A 11 -24.40 -1.59 27.52
CA PRO A 11 -25.15 -0.49 26.94
C PRO A 11 -25.53 -0.81 25.48
N SER A 12 -26.79 -0.52 25.14
CA SER A 12 -27.36 -0.67 23.81
C SER A 12 -26.51 0.05 22.75
N SER A 13 -26.15 -0.67 21.69
CA SER A 13 -25.39 -0.17 20.55
C SER A 13 -26.23 0.79 19.69
N LYS A 14 -26.24 2.07 20.06
CA LYS A 14 -26.62 3.16 19.14
C LYS A 14 -25.36 3.96 18.82
N ARG A 15 -24.68 3.59 17.73
CA ARG A 15 -23.63 4.43 17.14
C ARG A 15 -24.28 5.74 16.65
N PRO A 16 -23.76 6.92 16.97
CA PRO A 16 -24.24 8.15 16.38
C PRO A 16 -23.93 8.12 14.87
N ARG A 17 -24.94 8.41 14.05
CA ARG A 17 -24.75 8.63 12.61
C ARG A 17 -23.96 9.91 12.44
N CYS A 18 -22.71 9.81 11.98
CA CYS A 18 -21.98 10.96 11.46
C CYS A 18 -22.71 11.49 10.22
N ALA A 19 -23.48 12.55 10.38
CA ALA A 19 -24.02 13.33 9.28
C ALA A 19 -22.86 14.11 8.64
N GLY A 20 -22.65 13.96 7.32
CA GLY A 20 -21.73 14.82 6.56
C GLY A 20 -20.70 14.13 5.66
N VAL A 21 -20.62 12.80 5.59
CA VAL A 21 -19.77 12.12 4.60
C VAL A 21 -20.55 12.04 3.27
N PRO A 22 -20.03 12.57 2.15
CA PRO A 22 -20.65 12.35 0.84
C PRO A 22 -20.75 10.85 0.58
N ARG A 23 -21.96 10.35 0.30
CA ARG A 23 -22.13 8.97 -0.15
C ARG A 23 -21.32 8.79 -1.44
N ILE A 24 -20.58 7.69 -1.52
CA ILE A 24 -20.02 7.19 -2.77
C ILE A 24 -21.15 7.20 -3.82
N PRO A 25 -20.98 7.82 -5.00
CA PRO A 25 -22.03 7.89 -6.01
C PRO A 25 -22.57 6.50 -6.35
N GLU A 26 -23.89 6.37 -6.47
CA GLU A 26 -24.61 5.12 -6.81
C GLU A 26 -24.18 4.47 -8.13
N GLU A 27 -23.30 5.11 -8.91
CA GLU A 27 -22.68 4.62 -10.14
C GLU A 27 -21.88 3.30 -9.94
N LEU A 28 -21.44 2.97 -8.72
CA LEU A 28 -20.76 1.68 -8.43
C LEU A 28 -21.70 0.45 -8.41
N HIS A 29 -23.03 0.64 -8.44
CA HIS A 29 -23.99 -0.48 -8.39
C HIS A 29 -24.38 -1.07 -9.75
N ARG A 30 -23.85 -0.57 -10.88
CA ARG A 30 -24.13 -1.12 -12.23
C ARG A 30 -23.13 -2.17 -12.71
N VAL A 31 -22.49 -2.93 -11.82
CA VAL A 31 -21.78 -4.17 -12.20
C VAL A 31 -22.79 -5.33 -12.30
N ARG A 32 -23.76 -5.20 -13.20
CA ARG A 32 -24.55 -6.33 -13.69
C ARG A 32 -25.25 -5.93 -14.98
N GLN A 33 -24.60 -6.21 -16.12
CA GLN A 33 -25.16 -6.88 -17.31
C GLN A 33 -24.24 -6.71 -18.54
N ARG A 34 -23.55 -7.81 -18.90
CA ARG A 34 -23.21 -8.31 -20.25
C ARG A 34 -22.59 -7.35 -21.30
N ARG A 35 -21.36 -7.69 -21.74
CA ARG A 35 -21.04 -8.25 -23.07
C ARG A 35 -19.82 -9.18 -22.94
N PRO A 36 -19.75 -10.32 -23.67
CA PRO A 36 -18.49 -11.02 -23.83
C PRO A 36 -17.58 -10.11 -24.65
N VAL A 37 -16.40 -9.77 -24.12
CA VAL A 37 -15.36 -9.12 -24.92
C VAL A 37 -14.81 -10.20 -25.85
N GLU A 38 -15.27 -10.20 -27.09
CA GLU A 38 -14.58 -10.90 -28.18
C GLU A 38 -13.13 -10.39 -28.20
N GLY A 39 -12.21 -11.34 -28.05
CA GLY A 39 -10.81 -11.07 -27.79
C GLY A 39 -10.15 -10.32 -28.95
N ARG A 40 -9.30 -9.34 -28.60
CA ARG A 40 -8.27 -8.85 -29.53
C ARG A 40 -7.35 -10.03 -29.89
N PRO A 41 -7.13 -10.34 -31.18
CA PRO A 41 -6.22 -11.41 -31.56
C PRO A 41 -4.79 -10.94 -31.28
N GLY A 42 -4.12 -11.55 -30.30
CA GLY A 42 -2.69 -11.34 -30.08
C GLY A 42 -2.19 -11.51 -28.64
N CYS A 43 -3.03 -11.31 -27.62
CA CYS A 43 -2.57 -11.43 -26.23
C CYS A 43 -2.90 -12.82 -25.66
N ARG A 44 -2.13 -13.85 -26.04
CA ARG A 44 -2.06 -15.07 -25.23
C ARG A 44 -1.34 -14.71 -23.93
N ARG A 45 -2.06 -14.15 -22.95
CA ARG A 45 -1.59 -14.09 -21.56
C ARG A 45 -1.37 -15.53 -21.13
N ALA A 46 -0.13 -15.96 -21.04
CA ALA A 46 0.23 -17.12 -20.25
C ALA A 46 -0.43 -16.91 -18.88
N ARG A 47 -1.43 -17.73 -18.54
CA ARG A 47 -2.09 -17.65 -17.24
C ARG A 47 -1.22 -18.48 -16.29
N PRO A 48 -0.35 -17.88 -15.46
CA PRO A 48 0.24 -18.66 -14.39
C PRO A 48 -0.90 -19.03 -13.45
N HIS A 49 -0.84 -20.25 -12.93
CA HIS A 49 -1.82 -20.87 -12.06
C HIS A 49 -2.66 -19.90 -11.21
N ARG A 50 -3.99 -19.93 -11.40
CA ARG A 50 -4.97 -19.32 -10.50
C ARG A 50 -4.78 -19.90 -9.10
N ARG A 51 -4.01 -19.23 -8.25
CA ARG A 51 -3.74 -19.75 -6.90
C ARG A 51 -4.34 -18.91 -5.78
N ASP A 52 -4.74 -17.67 -6.05
CA ASP A 52 -5.06 -16.73 -4.99
C ASP A 52 -6.40 -16.04 -5.23
N GLY A 53 -7.30 -16.10 -4.23
CA GLY A 53 -8.65 -15.53 -4.28
C GLY A 53 -8.74 -14.01 -4.43
N LEU A 54 -7.61 -13.33 -4.69
CA LEU A 54 -7.50 -11.90 -4.97
C LEU A 54 -7.90 -11.55 -6.41
N GLU A 55 -7.94 -12.53 -7.33
CA GLU A 55 -8.39 -12.32 -8.73
C GLU A 55 -9.81 -11.73 -8.81
N LYS A 56 -10.64 -11.93 -7.77
CA LYS A 56 -11.97 -11.31 -7.69
C LYS A 56 -11.94 -9.77 -7.74
N HIS A 57 -10.80 -9.16 -7.40
CA HIS A 57 -10.60 -7.71 -7.42
C HIS A 57 -9.99 -7.20 -8.74
N TRP A 58 -9.66 -8.08 -9.69
CA TRP A 58 -9.09 -7.67 -10.97
C TRP A 58 -9.91 -6.64 -11.75
N PRO A 59 -11.26 -6.68 -11.78
CA PRO A 59 -12.04 -5.63 -12.44
C PRO A 59 -11.78 -4.22 -11.86
N LEU A 60 -11.47 -4.12 -10.56
CA LEU A 60 -11.10 -2.85 -9.94
C LEU A 60 -9.72 -2.39 -10.43
N TYR A 61 -8.74 -3.29 -10.46
CA TYR A 61 -7.38 -2.96 -10.93
C TYR A 61 -7.35 -2.59 -12.41
N GLU A 62 -8.10 -3.31 -13.24
CA GLU A 62 -8.29 -2.98 -14.66
C GLU A 62 -8.86 -1.57 -14.80
N ARG A 63 -9.90 -1.24 -14.02
CA ARG A 63 -10.50 0.09 -14.08
C ARG A 63 -9.57 1.20 -13.56
N CYS A 64 -8.82 0.95 -12.49
CA CYS A 64 -7.81 1.87 -11.99
C CYS A 64 -6.72 2.13 -13.05
N GLN A 65 -6.29 1.08 -13.75
CA GLN A 65 -5.33 1.18 -14.85
C GLN A 65 -5.88 2.04 -16.00
N GLU A 66 -7.09 1.75 -16.47
CA GLU A 66 -7.75 2.53 -17.55
C GLU A 66 -7.88 4.02 -17.22
N LEU A 67 -8.10 4.34 -15.95
CA LEU A 67 -8.24 5.71 -15.45
C LEU A 67 -6.89 6.36 -15.08
N GLY A 68 -5.78 5.64 -15.18
CA GLY A 68 -4.45 6.13 -14.80
C GLY A 68 -4.29 6.42 -13.31
N LEU A 69 -5.12 5.80 -12.46
CA LEU A 69 -5.12 5.99 -11.01
C LEU A 69 -3.92 5.29 -10.35
N ILE A 70 -3.48 5.88 -9.24
CA ILE A 70 -2.49 5.28 -8.35
C ILE A 70 -3.23 4.48 -7.28
N VAL A 71 -2.80 3.25 -7.04
CA VAL A 71 -3.36 2.39 -5.98
C VAL A 71 -2.29 2.18 -4.91
N LEU A 72 -2.59 2.61 -3.70
CA LEU A 72 -1.73 2.45 -2.53
C LEU A 72 -2.19 1.25 -1.70
N PHE A 73 -1.23 0.43 -1.28
CA PHE A 73 -1.44 -0.71 -0.40
C PHE A 73 -0.58 -0.58 0.85
N HIS A 74 -1.18 -0.81 2.01
CA HIS A 74 -0.41 -1.03 3.23
C HIS A 74 0.40 -2.32 3.08
N THR A 75 1.73 -2.24 3.25
CA THR A 75 2.59 -3.43 3.22
C THR A 75 3.48 -3.52 4.45
N GLY A 76 3.73 -4.74 4.89
CA GLY A 76 4.51 -5.01 6.08
C GLY A 76 3.67 -5.09 7.35
N THR A 77 4.33 -4.84 8.49
CA THR A 77 3.70 -4.86 9.81
C THR A 77 2.97 -3.54 10.08
N SER A 78 2.06 -3.59 11.05
CA SER A 78 1.31 -2.45 11.54
C SER A 78 1.74 -2.11 12.97
N GLY A 79 1.90 -0.81 13.25
CA GLY A 79 2.05 -0.33 14.63
C GLY A 79 0.75 -0.47 15.44
N ILE A 80 -0.40 -0.47 14.76
CA ILE A 80 -1.70 -0.74 15.39
C ILE A 80 -1.74 -2.20 15.82
N GLY A 81 -2.07 -2.44 17.09
CA GLY A 81 -2.09 -3.76 17.70
C GLY A 81 -0.72 -4.26 18.20
N ALA A 82 0.37 -3.53 17.93
CA ALA A 82 1.69 -3.90 18.44
C ALA A 82 1.71 -3.96 19.98
N GLY A 83 2.31 -5.01 20.52
CA GLY A 83 2.38 -5.25 21.97
C GLY A 83 1.05 -5.64 22.64
N GLN A 84 -0.05 -5.75 21.88
CA GLN A 84 -1.35 -6.17 22.40
C GLN A 84 -1.56 -7.68 22.24
N PRO A 85 -2.32 -8.35 23.15
CA PRO A 85 -2.65 -9.77 23.01
C PRO A 85 -3.24 -10.09 21.63
N GLY A 86 -2.61 -11.03 20.91
CA GLY A 86 -3.04 -11.45 19.57
C GLY A 86 -3.02 -10.33 18.51
N GLY A 87 -2.32 -9.21 18.73
CA GLY A 87 -2.27 -8.11 17.79
C GLY A 87 -3.62 -7.44 17.53
N GLN A 88 -4.55 -7.49 18.48
CA GLN A 88 -5.96 -7.11 18.29
C GLN A 88 -6.68 -7.89 17.16
N GLY A 89 -6.17 -9.07 16.80
CA GLY A 89 -6.68 -9.87 15.68
C GLY A 89 -6.25 -9.36 14.31
N ILE A 90 -5.35 -8.36 14.24
CA ILE A 90 -4.79 -7.86 13.00
C ILE A 90 -3.82 -8.89 12.44
N ARG A 91 -4.10 -9.30 11.21
CA ARG A 91 -3.35 -10.31 10.47
C ARG A 91 -2.39 -9.65 9.50
N ILE A 92 -1.09 -9.72 9.82
CA ILE A 92 -0.02 -9.13 9.00
C ILE A 92 0.28 -9.94 7.72
N ASP A 93 -0.17 -11.19 7.64
CA ASP A 93 0.02 -12.02 6.45
C ASP A 93 -0.70 -11.48 5.20
N PHE A 94 -1.80 -10.74 5.39
CA PHE A 94 -2.49 -10.04 4.30
C PHE A 94 -1.72 -8.82 3.79
N ALA A 95 -0.80 -8.27 4.59
CA ALA A 95 0.03 -7.13 4.23
C ALA A 95 1.40 -7.54 3.67
N ARG A 96 1.64 -8.84 3.45
CA ARG A 96 2.88 -9.30 2.82
C ARG A 96 2.98 -8.78 1.38
N PRO A 97 4.08 -8.11 0.98
CA PRO A 97 4.19 -7.47 -0.33
C PRO A 97 4.02 -8.42 -1.52
N ILE A 98 4.35 -9.70 -1.37
CA ILE A 98 4.26 -10.70 -2.45
C ILE A 98 2.87 -10.77 -3.10
N TRP A 99 1.81 -10.41 -2.39
CA TRP A 99 0.46 -10.36 -2.94
C TRP A 99 0.28 -9.31 -4.05
N LEU A 100 1.18 -8.33 -4.14
CA LEU A 100 1.18 -7.32 -5.21
C LEU A 100 1.85 -7.85 -6.49
N ASP A 101 2.56 -8.97 -6.45
CA ASP A 101 3.30 -9.51 -7.60
C ASP A 101 2.37 -9.85 -8.78
N ALA A 102 1.30 -10.60 -8.49
CA ALA A 102 0.31 -11.02 -9.46
C ALA A 102 -0.45 -9.85 -10.12
N PRO A 103 -1.05 -8.89 -9.37
CA PRO A 103 -1.71 -7.74 -10.01
C PRO A 103 -0.72 -6.85 -10.76
N ALA A 104 0.49 -6.62 -10.24
CA ALA A 104 1.49 -5.82 -10.95
C ALA A 104 1.90 -6.45 -12.30
N ALA A 105 1.99 -7.79 -12.37
CA ALA A 105 2.25 -8.51 -13.62
C ALA A 105 1.05 -8.51 -14.58
N ALA A 106 -0.17 -8.62 -14.05
CA ALA A 106 -1.39 -8.69 -14.86
C ALA A 106 -1.83 -7.32 -15.43
N PHE A 107 -1.46 -6.23 -14.74
CA PHE A 107 -1.83 -4.85 -15.08
C PHE A 107 -0.57 -3.98 -15.16
N PRO A 108 0.21 -4.09 -16.26
CA PRO A 108 1.53 -3.44 -16.37
C PRO A 108 1.46 -1.90 -16.35
N ASP A 109 0.32 -1.29 -16.70
CA ASP A 109 0.14 0.16 -16.68
C ASP A 109 -0.45 0.66 -15.34
N LEU A 110 -0.82 -0.24 -14.42
CA LEU A 110 -1.35 0.12 -13.11
C LEU A 110 -0.22 0.64 -12.22
N LYS A 111 -0.35 1.89 -11.74
CA LYS A 111 0.61 2.48 -10.80
C LYS A 111 0.33 1.99 -9.38
N ILE A 112 1.28 1.26 -8.80
CA ILE A 112 1.18 0.71 -7.44
C ILE A 112 2.14 1.45 -6.51
N ILE A 113 1.68 1.80 -5.31
CA ILE A 113 2.52 2.24 -4.19
C ILE A 113 2.39 1.23 -3.05
N ALA A 114 3.50 0.65 -2.63
CA ALA A 114 3.60 -0.19 -1.45
C ALA A 114 4.09 0.64 -0.25
N ALA A 115 3.22 0.86 0.73
CA ALA A 115 3.52 1.67 1.91
C ALA A 115 4.44 0.94 2.89
N HIS A 116 5.29 1.69 3.59
CA HIS A 116 6.18 1.24 4.67
C HIS A 116 7.25 0.22 4.26
N PHE A 117 7.68 0.24 3.00
CA PHE A 117 8.73 -0.61 2.43
C PHE A 117 8.62 -2.11 2.72
N GLY A 118 7.45 -2.59 3.16
CA GLY A 118 7.15 -4.00 3.34
C GLY A 118 7.79 -4.69 4.54
N TYR A 119 8.33 -3.98 5.56
CA TYR A 119 8.98 -4.63 6.71
C TYR A 119 8.04 -5.63 7.42
N PRO A 120 8.46 -6.88 7.71
CA PRO A 120 9.82 -7.42 7.61
C PRO A 120 10.17 -8.05 6.25
N TRP A 121 9.23 -8.15 5.31
CA TRP A 121 9.40 -8.74 3.97
C TRP A 121 9.90 -7.74 2.92
N HIS A 122 10.65 -6.73 3.33
CA HIS A 122 11.16 -5.67 2.46
C HIS A 122 12.01 -6.23 1.31
N LEU A 123 12.74 -7.33 1.52
CA LEU A 123 13.52 -8.00 0.45
C LEU A 123 12.62 -8.53 -0.69
N GLU A 124 11.42 -9.01 -0.39
CA GLU A 124 10.45 -9.44 -1.42
C GLU A 124 9.97 -8.24 -2.22
N LEU A 125 9.64 -7.15 -1.53
CA LEU A 125 9.20 -5.91 -2.17
C LEU A 125 10.30 -5.31 -3.06
N LEU A 126 11.55 -5.28 -2.59
CA LEU A 126 12.69 -4.83 -3.38
C LEU A 126 12.89 -5.71 -4.63
N ALA A 127 12.82 -7.04 -4.49
CA ALA A 127 12.91 -7.96 -5.61
C ALA A 127 11.80 -7.71 -6.65
N MET A 128 10.57 -7.48 -6.19
CA MET A 128 9.45 -7.14 -7.05
C MET A 128 9.63 -5.79 -7.75
N ALA A 129 10.03 -4.74 -7.02
CA ALA A 129 10.24 -3.40 -7.58
C ALA A 129 11.36 -3.39 -8.63
N LEU A 130 12.41 -4.20 -8.45
CA LEU A 130 13.46 -4.40 -9.45
C LEU A 130 12.95 -5.07 -10.71
N HIS A 131 12.00 -6.01 -10.56
CA HIS A 131 11.45 -6.76 -11.67
C HIS A 131 10.30 -6.01 -12.37
N LYS A 132 9.65 -5.05 -11.70
CA LYS A 132 8.41 -4.41 -12.16
C LYS A 132 8.46 -2.90 -11.93
N THR A 133 8.52 -2.15 -13.03
CA THR A 133 8.62 -0.68 -13.03
C THR A 133 7.35 0.02 -12.53
N ASN A 134 6.22 -0.69 -12.50
CA ASN A 134 4.94 -0.16 -12.05
C ASN A 134 4.72 -0.26 -10.54
N ILE A 135 5.69 -0.80 -9.79
CA ILE A 135 5.70 -0.82 -8.32
C ILE A 135 6.61 0.29 -7.80
N ASN A 136 6.05 1.16 -6.96
CA ASN A 136 6.79 2.20 -6.24
C ASN A 136 6.71 1.90 -4.74
N ILE A 137 7.73 2.31 -3.99
CA ILE A 137 7.88 2.02 -2.57
C ILE A 137 7.79 3.34 -1.79
N ASP A 138 6.87 3.40 -0.83
CA ASP A 138 6.75 4.50 0.10
C ASP A 138 7.52 4.20 1.41
N ILE A 139 8.32 5.17 1.86
CA ILE A 139 9.15 5.05 3.07
C ILE A 139 8.46 5.46 4.38
N SER A 140 7.17 5.78 4.32
CA SER A 140 6.37 6.22 5.48
C SER A 140 6.18 5.16 6.56
N GLY A 141 5.61 5.55 7.71
CA GLY A 141 5.22 4.64 8.80
C GLY A 141 6.37 4.15 9.68
N TRP A 142 7.60 4.53 9.34
CA TRP A 142 8.79 4.30 10.15
C TRP A 142 9.61 5.58 10.27
N ALA A 143 10.31 5.72 11.39
CA ALA A 143 11.29 6.78 11.50
C ALA A 143 12.46 6.49 10.52
N PRO A 144 12.95 7.48 9.74
CA PRO A 144 13.97 7.23 8.71
C PRO A 144 15.22 6.50 9.21
N ARG A 145 15.63 6.72 10.46
CA ARG A 145 16.75 5.99 11.08
C ARG A 145 16.58 4.46 11.17
N TYR A 146 15.36 3.94 11.04
CA TYR A 146 15.05 2.51 11.09
C TYR A 146 14.89 1.88 9.72
N ILE A 147 15.08 2.63 8.63
CA ILE A 147 15.03 2.06 7.29
C ILE A 147 16.14 1.01 7.15
N PRO A 148 15.82 -0.24 6.76
CA PRO A 148 16.83 -1.30 6.60
C PRO A 148 17.93 -0.94 5.61
N THR A 149 19.13 -1.49 5.81
CA THR A 149 20.30 -1.18 4.99
C THR A 149 20.11 -1.57 3.53
N GLU A 150 19.37 -2.64 3.23
CA GLU A 150 19.05 -3.06 1.87
C GLU A 150 18.10 -2.09 1.16
N VAL A 151 17.13 -1.55 1.90
CA VAL A 151 16.20 -0.53 1.40
C VAL A 151 16.98 0.75 1.11
N MET A 152 17.83 1.20 2.04
CA MET A 152 18.71 2.35 1.84
C MET A 152 19.64 2.16 0.64
N ARG A 153 20.26 0.98 0.49
CA ARG A 153 21.15 0.67 -0.64
C ARG A 153 20.43 0.79 -1.98
N ASP A 154 19.26 0.19 -2.10
CA ASP A 154 18.53 0.19 -3.37
C ASP A 154 17.91 1.56 -3.67
N MET A 155 17.43 2.27 -2.64
CA MET A 155 16.95 3.66 -2.76
C MET A 155 18.06 4.61 -3.24
N LYS A 156 19.30 4.45 -2.75
CA LYS A 156 20.45 5.25 -3.19
C LYS A 156 20.98 4.89 -4.58
N GLY A 157 20.57 3.75 -5.13
CA GLY A 157 21.11 3.21 -6.36
C GLY A 157 20.04 2.90 -7.39
N ARG A 158 19.89 1.61 -7.66
CA ARG A 158 19.10 1.06 -8.78
C ARG A 158 17.61 1.34 -8.74
N LEU A 159 17.03 1.69 -7.59
CA LEU A 159 15.60 1.96 -7.43
C LEU A 159 15.30 3.43 -7.08
N GLN A 160 16.28 4.34 -7.20
CA GLN A 160 16.13 5.76 -6.81
C GLN A 160 14.90 6.48 -7.40
N ASP A 161 14.38 6.03 -8.55
CA ASP A 161 13.22 6.63 -9.23
C ASP A 161 11.88 5.97 -8.83
N GLN A 162 11.91 4.93 -8.00
CA GLN A 162 10.73 4.16 -7.54
C GLN A 162 10.43 4.36 -6.05
N PHE A 163 11.23 5.14 -5.32
CA PHE A 163 10.95 5.48 -3.93
C PHE A 163 10.21 6.80 -3.79
N VAL A 164 9.21 6.87 -2.92
CA VAL A 164 8.47 8.10 -2.60
C VAL A 164 8.43 8.35 -1.10
N PHE A 165 8.40 9.62 -0.74
CA PHE A 165 8.28 10.06 0.64
C PHE A 165 6.82 10.15 1.10
N GLY A 166 6.59 9.68 2.32
CA GLY A 166 5.43 9.98 3.14
C GLY A 166 5.84 9.92 4.61
N SER A 167 5.14 10.62 5.50
CA SER A 167 5.42 10.55 6.94
C SER A 167 4.49 9.60 7.70
N ASP A 168 3.34 9.23 7.12
CA ASP A 168 2.25 8.54 7.83
C ASP A 168 1.70 9.38 9.02
N TYR A 169 1.56 10.69 8.83
CA TYR A 169 0.90 11.56 9.79
C TYR A 169 -0.56 11.10 10.00
N PRO A 170 -1.06 11.02 11.26
CA PRO A 170 -0.53 11.64 12.48
C PRO A 170 0.45 10.79 13.31
N PHE A 171 0.82 9.58 12.87
CA PHE A 171 1.67 8.68 13.66
C PHE A 171 3.11 9.18 13.76
N ILE A 172 3.66 9.76 12.68
CA ILE A 172 4.98 10.39 12.67
C ILE A 172 4.87 11.81 12.11
N GLN A 173 5.44 12.76 12.83
CA GLN A 173 5.47 14.17 12.43
C GLN A 173 6.31 14.34 11.16
N PRO A 174 5.78 15.02 10.10
CA PRO A 174 6.53 15.26 8.87
C PRO A 174 7.89 15.90 9.12
N GLN A 175 7.95 16.93 9.96
CA GLN A 175 9.20 17.64 10.26
C GLN A 175 10.27 16.69 10.81
N ARG A 176 9.88 15.81 11.74
CA ARG A 176 10.80 14.80 12.29
C ARG A 176 11.36 13.88 11.20
N CYS A 177 10.53 13.43 10.26
CA CYS A 177 11.01 12.60 9.16
C CYS A 177 12.00 13.37 8.26
N LEU A 178 11.72 14.64 7.96
CA LEU A 178 12.62 15.48 7.16
C LEU A 178 13.97 15.70 7.85
N ASP A 179 13.96 16.03 9.14
CA ASP A 179 15.17 16.23 9.94
C ASP A 179 16.01 14.93 10.01
N GLU A 180 15.36 13.78 10.22
CA GLU A 180 16.04 12.49 10.24
C GLU A 180 16.61 12.11 8.86
N LEU A 181 15.89 12.36 7.77
CA LEU A 181 16.37 12.09 6.40
C LEU A 181 17.60 12.93 6.04
N GLN A 182 17.64 14.20 6.44
CA GLN A 182 18.79 15.09 6.24
C GLN A 182 20.06 14.59 6.96
N GLY A 183 19.89 13.87 8.07
CA GLY A 183 20.99 13.27 8.82
C GLY A 183 21.50 11.94 8.24
N LEU A 184 20.83 11.37 7.24
CA LEU A 184 21.25 10.12 6.62
C LEU A 184 22.21 10.38 5.46
N ASP A 185 23.12 9.44 5.23
CA ASP A 185 24.02 9.44 4.07
C ASP A 185 23.24 9.06 2.80
N ILE A 186 22.44 9.99 2.28
CA ILE A 186 21.69 9.90 1.03
C ILE A 186 22.20 11.02 0.10
N PRO A 187 22.61 10.72 -1.15
CA PRO A 187 22.99 11.77 -2.09
C PRO A 187 21.85 12.77 -2.31
N GLU A 188 22.17 14.06 -2.34
CA GLU A 188 21.18 15.15 -2.46
C GLU A 188 20.21 14.95 -3.63
N LEU A 189 20.73 14.56 -4.80
CA LEU A 189 19.91 14.29 -5.99
C LEU A 189 18.93 13.12 -5.81
N VAL A 190 19.30 12.12 -5.01
CA VAL A 190 18.39 11.01 -4.67
C VAL A 190 17.35 11.49 -3.66
N LEU A 191 17.76 12.29 -2.67
CA LEU A 191 16.85 12.82 -1.66
C LEU A 191 15.77 13.71 -2.30
N GLU A 192 16.14 14.57 -3.25
CA GLU A 192 15.20 15.39 -4.03
C GLU A 192 14.17 14.55 -4.79
N LYS A 193 14.63 13.46 -5.44
CA LYS A 193 13.74 12.51 -6.13
C LYS A 193 12.76 11.86 -5.17
N VAL A 194 13.23 11.35 -4.03
CA VAL A 194 12.40 10.66 -3.05
C VAL A 194 11.38 11.61 -2.42
N LEU A 195 11.83 12.81 -2.02
CA LEU A 195 10.98 13.80 -1.35
C LEU A 195 9.91 14.40 -2.27
N VAL A 196 10.26 14.66 -3.54
CA VAL A 196 9.40 15.45 -4.43
C VAL A 196 9.32 14.87 -5.84
N GLY A 197 10.46 14.60 -6.48
CA GLY A 197 10.52 14.29 -7.92
C GLY A 197 9.68 13.08 -8.34
N ASN A 198 9.81 11.96 -7.63
CA ASN A 198 9.09 10.72 -7.91
C ASN A 198 7.60 10.86 -7.62
N GLY A 199 7.24 11.57 -6.55
CA GLY A 199 5.84 11.88 -6.21
C GLY A 199 5.18 12.72 -7.30
N ARG A 200 5.84 13.80 -7.75
CA ARG A 200 5.39 14.64 -8.87
C ARG A 200 5.18 13.83 -10.14
N ARG A 201 6.15 12.99 -10.51
CA ARG A 201 6.10 12.11 -11.69
C ARG A 201 4.91 11.16 -11.63
N LEU A 202 4.63 10.55 -10.47
CA LEU A 202 3.50 9.62 -10.33
C LEU A 202 2.15 10.32 -10.44
N LEU A 203 2.02 11.46 -9.76
CA LEU A 203 0.80 12.27 -9.70
C LEU A 203 0.54 13.06 -11.00
N GLY A 204 1.54 13.20 -11.87
CA GLY A 204 1.42 13.97 -13.11
C GLY A 204 1.31 15.47 -12.88
N ILE A 205 1.96 15.99 -11.83
CA ILE A 205 1.95 17.41 -11.47
C ILE A 205 3.33 18.04 -11.70
N ALA A 206 3.34 19.29 -12.15
CA ALA A 206 4.54 20.07 -12.45
C ALA A 206 5.33 20.51 -11.19
#